data_AF-A0A6G3D0W3-F1
#
_entry.id   AF-A0A6G3D0W3-F1
#
_cell.length_a   1.000
_cell.length_b   1.000
_cell.length_c   1.000
_cell.angle_alpha   90.00
_cell.angle_beta   90.00
_cell.angle_gamma   90.00
#
_symmetry.space_group_name_H-M   'P 1'
#
loop_
_entity.id
_entity.type
_entity.pdbx_description
1 polymer ?
#
loop_
_entity_poly.entity_id
_entity_poly.type
_entity_poly.pdbx_seq_one_letter_code
_entity_poly.pdbx_strand_id
1 'polypeptide(L)' 'MPQDRAVRHRVIQSARAVFSERGVEATLDDVARHAGVGVGTVYRRFPAKSALLDAATRRAPRERSGS' A
#
# COMPACT_ATOMS: atom_id res chain seq x y z
N MET A 1 -11.16 12.96 12.95
CA MET A 1 -11.48 11.61 12.39
C MET A 1 -10.20 10.80 12.17
N PRO A 2 -9.88 9.81 13.02
CA PRO A 2 -8.64 9.00 12.93
C PRO A 2 -8.63 7.89 11.86
N GLN A 3 -9.71 7.72 11.09
CA GLN A 3 -9.87 6.61 10.13
C GLN A 3 -8.86 6.64 8.97
N ASP A 4 -8.34 7.83 8.59
CA ASP A 4 -7.50 8.00 7.40
C ASP A 4 -6.17 7.24 7.50
N ARG A 5 -5.54 7.27 8.68
CA ARG A 5 -4.25 6.62 8.93
C ARG A 5 -4.37 5.10 8.97
N ALA A 6 -5.45 4.58 9.55
CA ALA A 6 -5.72 3.13 9.62
C ALA A 6 -6.06 2.54 8.24
N VAL A 7 -6.81 3.28 7.42
CA VAL A 7 -7.09 2.90 6.03
C VAL A 7 -5.80 2.90 5.20
N ARG A 8 -5.00 3.97 5.30
CA ARG A 8 -3.70 4.04 4.61
C ARG A 8 -2.79 2.87 4.99
N HIS A 9 -2.72 2.52 6.28
CA HIS A 9 -1.89 1.41 6.74
C HIS A 9 -2.35 0.06 6.18
N ARG A 10 -3.66 -0.22 6.18
CA ARG A 10 -4.22 -1.42 5.55
C ARG A 10 -3.89 -1.50 4.07
N VAL A 11 -4.11 -0.41 3.33
CA VAL A 11 -3.79 -0.33 1.90
C VAL A 11 -2.31 -0.62 1.63
N ILE A 12 -1.40 -0.09 2.46
CA ILE A 12 0.05 -0.35 2.33
C ILE A 12 0.38 -1.83 2.61
N GLN A 13 -0.23 -2.45 3.62
CA GLN A 13 0.02 -3.87 3.91
C GLN A 13 -0.52 -4.78 2.79
N SER A 14 -1.74 -4.52 2.32
CA SER A 14 -2.33 -5.24 1.19
C SER A 14 -1.53 -5.03 -0.10
N ALA A 15 -1.01 -3.82 -0.34
CA ALA A 15 -0.15 -3.53 -1.48
C ALA A 15 1.08 -4.42 -1.49
N ARG A 16 1.73 -4.62 -0.32
CA ARG A 16 2.89 -5.50 -0.21
C ARG A 16 2.55 -6.94 -0.60
N ALA A 17 1.45 -7.48 -0.08
CA ALA A 17 1.02 -8.84 -0.41
C ALA A 17 0.74 -8.98 -1.92
N VAL A 18 -0.10 -8.11 -2.47
CA VAL A 18 -0.50 -8.14 -3.87
C VAL A 18 0.69 -7.92 -4.82
N PHE A 19 1.60 -7.00 -4.51
CA PHE A 19 2.81 -6.79 -5.30
C PHE A 19 3.80 -7.94 -5.19
N SER A 20 3.89 -8.61 -4.03
CA SER A 20 4.72 -9.81 -3.88
C SER A 20 4.16 -11.02 -4.63
N GLU A 21 2.83 -11.17 -4.71
CA GLU A 21 2.18 -12.28 -5.38
C GLU A 21 2.09 -12.10 -6.91
N ARG A 22 1.80 -10.88 -7.38
CA ARG A 22 1.52 -10.59 -8.80
C ARG A 22 2.54 -9.70 -9.48
N GLY A 23 3.53 -9.18 -8.74
CA GLY A 23 4.59 -8.33 -9.30
C GLY A 23 4.06 -7.10 -10.04
N VAL A 24 4.52 -6.92 -11.27
CA VAL A 24 4.19 -5.76 -12.12
C VAL A 24 2.76 -5.77 -12.66
N GLU A 25 2.04 -6.88 -12.57
CA GLU A 25 0.66 -7.00 -13.08
C GLU A 25 -0.38 -6.45 -12.10
N ALA A 26 -0.02 -6.36 -10.81
CA ALA A 26 -0.88 -5.82 -9.77
C ALA A 26 -1.33 -4.37 -10.04
N THR A 27 -2.61 -4.08 -9.84
CA THR A 27 -3.18 -2.74 -10.00
C THR A 27 -3.56 -2.10 -8.66
N LEU A 28 -3.89 -0.80 -8.68
CA LEU A 28 -4.46 -0.12 -7.51
C LEU A 28 -5.82 -0.73 -7.10
N ASP A 29 -6.58 -1.27 -8.06
CA ASP A 29 -7.86 -1.91 -7.83
C ASP A 29 -7.70 -3.26 -7.11
N ASP A 30 -6.73 -4.08 -7.54
CA ASP A 30 -6.38 -5.33 -6.86
C ASP A 30 -6.04 -5.09 -5.39
N VAL A 31 -5.27 -4.03 -5.12
CA VAL A 31 -4.92 -3.65 -3.74
C VAL A 31 -6.15 -3.15 -2.99
N ALA A 32 -7.00 -2.34 -3.60
CA ALA A 32 -8.23 -1.84 -2.96
C ALA A 32 -9.14 -3.01 -2.54
N ARG A 33 -9.33 -3.97 -3.45
CA ARG A 33 -10.09 -5.20 -3.22
C ARG A 33 -9.46 -6.04 -2.12
N HIS A 34 -8.15 -6.25 -2.16
CA HIS A 34 -7.44 -7.01 -1.13
C HIS A 34 -7.46 -6.31 0.25
N ALA A 35 -7.46 -4.98 0.28
CA ALA A 35 -7.55 -4.18 1.50
C ALA A 35 -8.98 -4.04 2.05
N GLY A 36 -10.00 -4.48 1.30
CA GLY A 36 -11.41 -4.32 1.66
C GLY A 36 -11.85 -2.84 1.72
N VAL A 37 -11.28 -2.00 0.85
CA VAL A 37 -11.60 -0.56 0.79
C VAL A 37 -12.10 -0.18 -0.60
N GLY A 38 -12.92 0.85 -0.70
CA GLY A 38 -13.40 1.35 -1.98
C GLY A 38 -12.25 1.89 -2.84
N VAL A 39 -12.29 1.63 -4.14
CA VAL A 39 -11.24 2.02 -5.09
C VAL A 39 -11.00 3.54 -5.09
N GLY A 40 -12.06 4.35 -5.07
CA GLY A 40 -11.95 5.82 -4.98
C GLY A 40 -11.22 6.31 -3.72
N THR A 41 -11.25 5.52 -2.65
CA THR A 41 -10.54 5.81 -1.40
C THR A 41 -9.04 5.53 -1.51
N VAL A 42 -8.65 4.57 -2.36
CA VAL A 42 -7.24 4.30 -2.71
C VAL A 42 -6.73 5.35 -3.68
N TYR A 43 -7.46 5.61 -4.78
CA TYR A 43 -7.08 6.61 -5.78
C TYR A 43 -6.89 8.01 -5.19
N ARG A 44 -7.74 8.41 -4.22
CA ARG A 44 -7.58 9.72 -3.53
C ARG A 44 -6.29 9.82 -2.71
N ARG A 45 -5.77 8.70 -2.19
CA ARG A 45 -4.54 8.66 -1.36
C ARG A 45 -3.29 8.31 -2.15
N PHE A 46 -3.46 7.56 -3.23
CA PHE A 46 -2.42 7.04 -4.10
C PHE A 46 -2.89 7.26 -5.54
N PRO A 47 -2.63 8.45 -6.11
CA PRO A 47 -3.07 8.77 -7.47
C PRO A 47 -2.34 7.92 -8.53
N ALA A 48 -1.23 7.27 -8.17
CA ALA A 48 -0.45 6.42 -9.06
C ALA A 48 0.03 5.14 -8.36
N LYS A 49 0.21 4.07 -9.14
CA LYS A 49 0.81 2.81 -8.68
C LYS A 49 2.20 3.04 -8.09
N SER A 50 3.00 3.94 -8.66
CA SER A 50 4.32 4.31 -8.14
C SER A 50 4.25 4.91 -6.74
N ALA A 51 3.27 5.76 -6.45
CA ALA A 51 3.07 6.34 -5.11
C ALA A 51 2.71 5.26 -4.08
N LEU A 52 1.94 4.26 -4.48
CA LEU A 52 1.62 3.11 -3.62
C LEU A 52 2.83 2.18 -3.43
N LEU A 53 3.58 1.92 -4.50
CA LEU A 53 4.82 1.14 -4.46
C LEU A 53 5.87 1.79 -3.56
N ASP A 54 6.04 3.11 -3.67
CA ASP A 54 6.96 3.86 -2.80
C ASP A 54 6.54 3.74 -1.34
N ALA A 55 5.26 3.94 -1.03
CA ALA A 55 4.74 3.78 0.32
C ALA A 55 4.83 2.33 0.84
N ALA A 56 4.66 1.34 -0.02
CA ALA A 56 4.86 -0.08 0.31
C ALA A 56 6.33 -0.42 0.54
N THR A 57 7.24 0.16 -0.24
CA THR A 57 8.69 -0.08 -0.20
C THR A 57 9.37 0.69 0.92
N ARG A 58 8.81 1.83 1.34
CA ARG A 58 9.24 2.59 2.51
C ARG A 58 9.04 1.73 3.76
N ARG A 59 10.01 0.85 3.98
CA ARG A 59 10.25 0.13 5.22
C ARG A 59 10.34 1.24 6.26
N ALA A 60 9.52 1.20 7.32
CA ALA A 60 9.88 1.91 8.55
C ALA A 60 11.35 1.57 8.79
N PRO A 61 12.23 2.57 8.97
CA PRO A 61 13.67 2.35 9.04
C PRO A 61 13.84 1.17 9.98
N ARG A 62 14.31 0.04 9.43
CA ARG A 62 14.86 -0.95 10.32
C ARG A 62 16.05 -0.20 10.85
N GLU A 63 16.02 0.12 12.14
CA GLU A 63 17.23 0.31 12.90
C GLU A 63 18.10 -0.91 12.55
N ARG A 64 18.99 -0.70 11.58
CA ARG A 64 20.12 -1.57 11.35
C ARG A 64 21.05 -1.25 12.51
N SER A 65 20.76 -1.86 13.65
CA SER A 65 21.85 -2.35 14.48
C SER A 65 22.71 -3.26 13.61
N GLY A 66 24.02 -3.05 13.64
CA GLY A 66 25.01 -4.01 13.15
C GLY A 66 25.69 -3.60 11.86
N SER A 67 26.64 -2.67 11.96
CA SER A 67 28.03 -2.97 11.61
C SER A 67 28.93 -2.32 12.64
#